data_AF-H0V7D6-F1
#
_entry.id   AF-H0V7D6-F1
#
_cell.length_a   1.000
_cell.length_b   1.000
_cell.length_c   1.000
_cell.angle_alpha   90.00
_cell.angle_beta   90.00
_cell.angle_gamma   90.00
#
_symmetry.space_group_name_H-M   'P 1'
#
loop_
_entity.id
_entity.type
_entity.pdbx_description
1 polymer ?
#
loop_
_entity_poly.entity_id
_entity_poly.type
_entity_poly.pdbx_seq_one_letter_code
_entity_poly.pdbx_strand_id
1 'polypeptide(L)'
;MTTVLFLQFLLVLSLGPQLVPGSPRQRLPKYILEPPSCRSEPESCYQLCTLQEHCPEGLECCSAFCGIVCSLNKSPKLSNF
;
A
#
# COMPACT_ATOMS: atom_id res chain seq x y z
N MET A 1 36.59 -0.88 -38.33
CA MET A 1 36.28 -1.65 -37.11
C MET A 1 35.33 -0.89 -36.18
N THR A 2 35.44 0.43 -36.09
CA THR A 2 34.58 1.33 -35.27
C THR A 2 33.11 1.37 -35.69
N THR A 3 32.82 1.37 -36.99
CA THR A 3 31.45 1.37 -37.53
C THR A 3 30.63 0.14 -37.16
N VAL A 4 31.29 -1.03 -37.12
CA VAL A 4 30.65 -2.30 -36.71
C VAL A 4 30.28 -2.27 -35.23
N LEU A 5 31.13 -1.67 -34.39
CA LEU A 5 30.86 -1.50 -32.96
C LEU A 5 29.62 -0.62 -32.71
N PHE A 6 29.50 0.48 -33.47
CA PHE A 6 28.35 1.38 -33.39
C PHE A 6 27.04 0.69 -33.77
N LEU A 7 27.05 -0.10 -34.86
CA LEU A 7 25.89 -0.88 -35.30
C LEU A 7 25.44 -1.90 -34.26
N GLN A 8 26.39 -2.62 -33.64
CA GLN A 8 26.10 -3.57 -32.56
C GLN A 8 25.48 -2.88 -31.35
N PHE A 9 25.98 -1.70 -30.98
CA PHE A 9 25.46 -0.93 -29.86
C PHE A 9 24.02 -0.47 -30.09
N LEU A 10 23.72 0.01 -31.30
CA LEU A 10 22.37 0.41 -31.71
C LEU A 10 21.39 -0.78 -31.73
N LEU A 11 21.84 -1.95 -32.18
CA LEU A 11 21.05 -3.18 -32.14
C LEU A 11 20.67 -3.57 -30.71
N VAL A 12 21.63 -3.54 -29.77
CA VAL A 12 21.37 -3.87 -28.36
C VAL A 12 20.39 -2.88 -27.71
N LEU A 13 20.51 -1.59 -28.01
CA LEU A 13 19.56 -0.56 -27.53
C LEU A 13 18.13 -0.79 -28.05
N SER A 14 17.99 -1.26 -29.29
CA SER A 14 16.68 -1.54 -29.90
C SER A 14 16.00 -2.81 -29.37
N LEU A 15 16.78 -3.76 -28.83
CA LEU A 15 16.28 -4.96 -28.14
C LEU A 15 16.12 -4.77 -26.62
N GLY A 16 16.46 -3.58 -26.09
CA GLY A 16 16.26 -3.25 -24.69
C GLY A 16 14.76 -3.27 -24.32
N PRO A 17 14.42 -3.59 -23.05
CA PRO A 17 13.03 -3.61 -22.62
C PRO A 17 12.38 -2.26 -22.89
N GLN A 18 11.32 -2.26 -23.71
CA GLN A 18 10.46 -1.12 -23.96
C GLN A 18 10.20 -0.39 -22.64
N LEU A 19 10.53 0.90 -22.57
CA LEU A 19 10.05 1.77 -21.50
C LEU A 19 8.53 1.87 -21.64
N VAL A 20 7.84 0.88 -21.10
CA VAL A 20 6.40 0.96 -20.85
C VAL A 20 6.22 2.16 -19.91
N PRO A 21 5.21 3.01 -20.10
CA PRO A 21 4.90 4.10 -19.19
C PRO A 21 4.34 3.56 -17.86
N GLY A 22 5.17 2.83 -17.10
CA GLY A 22 4.97 2.42 -15.73
C GLY A 22 5.96 3.17 -14.87
N SER A 23 5.60 4.38 -14.46
CA SER A 23 6.42 5.23 -13.60
C SER A 23 6.75 4.50 -12.28
N PRO A 24 8.03 4.35 -11.89
CA PRO A 24 8.40 3.76 -10.60
C PRO A 24 7.90 4.58 -9.39
N ARG A 25 7.36 5.78 -9.62
CA ARG A 25 6.73 6.62 -8.57
C ARG A 25 5.30 6.21 -8.20
N GLN A 26 4.73 5.19 -8.83
CA GLN A 26 3.41 4.68 -8.45
C GLN A 26 3.43 3.78 -7.20
N ARG A 27 4.60 3.49 -6.62
CA ARG A 27 4.67 3.07 -5.20
C ARG A 27 4.56 4.28 -4.27
N LEU A 28 3.56 5.13 -4.48
CA LEU A 28 3.02 5.87 -3.35
C LEU A 28 2.45 4.79 -2.40
N PRO A 29 2.83 4.76 -1.12
CA PRO A 29 2.34 3.71 -0.25
C PRO A 29 0.82 3.82 -0.20
N LYS A 30 0.12 2.78 -0.70
CA LYS A 30 -1.33 2.58 -0.53
C LYS A 30 -1.80 2.85 0.90
N TYR A 31 -0.88 2.67 1.86
CA TYR A 31 -0.99 3.01 3.28
C TYR A 31 -1.28 4.48 3.63
N ILE A 32 -1.19 5.45 2.69
CA ILE A 32 -1.57 6.85 2.97
C ILE A 32 -3.09 7.05 2.82
N LEU A 33 -3.75 6.26 1.96
CA LEU A 33 -5.16 6.45 1.60
C LEU A 33 -6.08 5.45 2.28
N GLU A 34 -5.57 4.25 2.58
CA GLU A 34 -6.36 3.16 3.13
C GLU A 34 -6.00 2.96 4.63
N PRO A 35 -7.00 2.98 5.54
CA PRO A 35 -6.77 2.73 6.96
C PRO A 35 -6.15 1.34 7.20
N PRO A 36 -5.35 1.17 8.27
CA PRO A 36 -4.78 -0.14 8.61
C PRO A 36 -5.90 -1.18 8.79
N SER A 37 -5.63 -2.45 8.47
CA SER A 37 -6.61 -3.53 8.65
C SER A 37 -6.87 -3.80 10.13
N CYS A 38 -8.13 -3.86 10.53
CA CYS A 38 -8.53 -4.26 11.88
C CYS A 38 -8.05 -5.70 12.16
N ARG A 39 -7.53 -5.94 13.37
CA ARG A 39 -7.12 -7.27 13.84
C ARG A 39 -8.20 -8.02 14.63
N SER A 40 -9.36 -7.40 14.81
CA SER A 40 -10.49 -7.90 15.58
C SER A 40 -11.41 -8.81 14.76
N GLU A 41 -11.99 -9.81 15.44
CA GLU A 41 -13.10 -10.62 14.94
C GLU A 41 -14.27 -9.73 14.48
N PRO A 42 -15.17 -10.24 13.61
CA PRO A 42 -16.18 -9.48 12.88
C PRO A 42 -17.34 -9.03 13.78
N GLU A 43 -17.03 -8.45 14.94
CA GLU A 43 -18.00 -8.03 15.92
C GLU A 43 -18.51 -6.64 15.52
N SER A 44 -19.59 -6.68 14.74
CA SER A 44 -20.54 -5.59 14.55
C SER A 44 -20.03 -4.46 13.61
N CYS A 45 -20.38 -4.58 12.33
CA CYS A 45 -20.15 -3.55 11.30
C CYS A 45 -21.08 -2.33 11.41
N TYR A 46 -21.60 -2.04 12.60
CA TYR A 46 -22.56 -0.95 12.79
C TYR A 46 -21.89 0.41 12.99
N GLN A 47 -20.61 0.43 13.33
CA GLN A 47 -19.90 1.64 13.73
C GLN A 47 -18.87 2.05 12.69
N LEU A 48 -19.37 2.60 11.59
CA LEU A 48 -18.56 3.14 10.51
C LEU A 48 -17.84 4.42 10.94
N CYS A 49 -16.66 4.66 10.37
CA CYS A 49 -15.89 5.87 10.63
C CYS A 49 -15.17 6.36 9.37
N THR A 50 -14.89 7.66 9.34
CA THR A 50 -14.05 8.30 8.31
C THR A 50 -12.76 8.85 8.92
N LEU A 51 -12.82 9.32 10.16
CA LEU A 51 -11.69 9.83 10.94
C LEU A 51 -11.68 9.22 12.34
N GLN A 52 -10.51 9.17 12.98
CA GLN A 52 -10.29 8.53 14.29
C GLN A 52 -11.15 9.12 15.40
N GLU A 53 -11.41 10.43 15.38
CA GLU A 53 -12.23 11.12 16.38
C GLU A 53 -13.72 10.74 16.35
N HIS A 54 -14.18 10.05 15.31
CA HIS A 54 -15.56 9.53 15.25
C HIS A 54 -15.73 8.26 16.11
N CYS A 55 -14.62 7.64 16.53
CA CYS A 55 -14.65 6.44 17.32
C CYS A 55 -14.74 6.76 18.82
N PRO A 56 -15.53 5.98 19.59
CA PRO A 56 -15.50 6.00 21.04
C PRO A 56 -14.09 5.79 21.58
N GLU A 57 -13.84 6.30 22.79
CA GLU A 57 -12.56 6.11 23.45
C GLU A 57 -12.19 4.61 23.53
N GLY A 58 -10.94 4.30 23.17
CA GLY A 58 -10.41 2.93 23.16
C GLY A 58 -10.64 2.14 21.87
N LEU A 59 -11.29 2.72 20.86
CA LEU A 59 -11.43 2.12 19.53
C LEU A 59 -10.61 2.88 18.49
N GLU A 60 -10.17 2.19 17.45
CA GLU A 60 -9.45 2.78 16.31
C GLU A 60 -10.25 2.68 15.02
N CYS A 61 -10.13 3.70 14.17
CA CYS A 61 -10.74 3.69 12.85
C CYS A 61 -9.85 2.90 11.89
N CYS A 62 -10.29 1.69 11.52
CA CYS A 62 -9.52 0.72 10.75
C CYS A 62 -10.37 0.06 9.64
N SER A 63 -9.73 -0.58 8.67
CA SER A 63 -10.42 -1.29 7.59
C SER A 63 -10.77 -2.73 7.98
N ALA A 64 -12.03 -3.11 7.82
CA ALA A 64 -12.57 -4.45 8.05
C ALA A 64 -13.25 -4.98 6.78
N PHE A 65 -13.71 -6.23 6.81
CA PHE A 65 -14.38 -6.87 5.67
C PHE A 65 -15.62 -6.10 5.17
N CYS A 66 -16.25 -5.31 6.05
CA CYS A 66 -17.47 -4.58 5.78
C CYS A 66 -17.26 -3.07 5.57
N GLY A 67 -16.02 -2.62 5.45
CA GLY A 67 -15.67 -1.21 5.23
C GLY A 67 -14.78 -0.64 6.34
N ILE A 68 -14.81 0.68 6.50
CA ILE A 68 -14.01 1.40 7.50
C ILE A 68 -14.85 1.55 8.77
N VAL A 69 -14.40 0.92 9.86
CA VAL A 69 -15.16 0.79 11.11
C VAL A 69 -14.28 1.08 12.34
N CYS A 70 -14.92 1.45 13.44
CA CYS A 70 -14.28 1.54 14.74
C CYS A 70 -14.10 0.12 15.31
N SER A 71 -12.87 -0.27 15.62
CA SER A 71 -12.60 -1.56 16.22
C SER A 71 -11.41 -1.57 17.16
N LEU A 72 -11.27 -2.67 17.92
CA LEU A 72 -10.12 -2.89 18.79
C LEU A 72 -8.89 -3.25 17.94
N ASN A 73 -8.08 -2.26 17.63
CA ASN A 73 -6.76 -2.51 17.08
C ASN A 73 -5.80 -2.81 18.23
N LYS A 74 -5.69 -4.08 18.63
CA LYS A 74 -4.58 -4.50 19.50
C LYS A 74 -3.29 -4.30 18.71
N SER A 75 -2.60 -3.19 18.96
CA SER A 75 -1.21 -3.04 18.53
C SER A 75 -0.45 -4.28 19.03
N PRO A 76 0.42 -4.91 18.21
CA PRO A 76 1.41 -5.77 18.78
C PRO A 76 2.20 -4.87 19.72
N LYS A 77 2.06 -5.08 21.05
CA LYS A 77 3.08 -4.62 21.98
C LYS A 77 4.39 -5.01 21.32
N LEU A 78 5.24 -4.02 21.03
CA LEU A 78 6.61 -4.28 20.66
C LEU A 78 7.20 -5.09 21.81
N SER A 79 7.10 -6.42 21.72
CA SER A 79 7.80 -7.33 22.59
C SER A 79 9.25 -7.07 22.24
N ASN A 80 9.92 -6.33 23.12
CA ASN A 80 11.36 -6.13 23.06
C ASN A 80 12.00 -7.49 22.78
N PHE A 81 12.68 -7.59 21.64
CA PHE A 81 13.62 -8.66 21.35
C PHE A 81 14.82 -8.54 22.28
#